data_AF-A0A958Z0S1-F1
#
_entry.id   AF-A0A958Z0S1-F1
#
_cell.length_a   1.000
_cell.length_b   1.000
_cell.length_c   1.000
_cell.angle_alpha   90.00
_cell.angle_beta   90.00
_cell.angle_gamma   90.00
#
_symmetry.space_group_name_H-M   'P 1'
#
loop_
_entity.id
_entity.type
_entity.pdbx_description
1 polymer ?
#
loop_
_entity_poly.entity_id
_entity_poly.type
_entity_poly.pdbx_seq_one_letter_code
_entity_poly.pdbx_strand_id
1 'polypeptide(L)'
;HNDIATLDLERFDVKMKLEIVHEFGNDNREIWNHLSKRDVKRIEDELAPLVKPQNGDTDLARYYDKLLFTLITKRLETPNSEAFINSFMIPITKVVGTSKKLLMKTTIPAVKSKEALIKLPLEEDFWKTEGIVHLEKLRKGVRELVKYIDPEDQRYVTTDFADYIIEDKIKTNKFSDTETPGYTSPFQNNVHRLEQLIRENENHITISRIRKGEAITKLELQALEAMLFKGGIDKEAIEKELGAQFSLETFILALMGLSQEKVDAAFAKFTNDYQLNAVQIQFLDTIKKFLTTNGRIEPSKLYDSPFKNFHGMGIDGVFTEKQADAIFKIVEDFNQAN
;
A
#
# COMPACT_ATOMS: atom_id res chain seq x y z
N HIS A 1 -24.52 28.06 -0.78
CA HIS A 1 -25.43 28.96 -1.52
C HIS A 1 -26.28 28.21 -2.53
N ASN A 2 -25.75 27.74 -3.67
CA ASN A 2 -26.58 27.11 -4.71
C ASN A 2 -27.40 25.92 -4.19
N ASP A 3 -26.78 25.02 -3.41
CA ASP A 3 -27.51 23.86 -2.86
C ASP A 3 -28.66 24.23 -1.91
N ILE A 4 -28.59 25.41 -1.27
CA ILE A 4 -29.63 25.93 -0.37
C ILE A 4 -30.71 26.66 -1.17
N ALA A 5 -30.31 27.42 -2.20
CA ALA A 5 -31.24 28.09 -3.11
C ALA A 5 -32.11 27.10 -3.90
N THR A 6 -31.62 25.88 -4.14
CA THR A 6 -32.36 24.82 -4.84
C THR A 6 -33.16 23.89 -3.91
N LEU A 7 -33.24 24.18 -2.60
CA LEU A 7 -34.01 23.36 -1.68
C LEU A 7 -35.51 23.44 -1.99
N ASP A 8 -36.18 22.29 -1.92
CA ASP A 8 -37.63 22.21 -2.02
C ASP A 8 -38.27 22.80 -0.75
N LEU A 9 -38.91 23.95 -0.91
CA LEU A 9 -39.60 24.69 0.16
C LEU A 9 -40.86 23.97 0.66
N GLU A 10 -41.38 22.99 -0.09
CA GLU A 10 -42.54 22.21 0.33
C GLU A 10 -42.18 21.08 1.30
N ARG A 11 -40.89 20.74 1.40
CA ARG A 11 -40.35 19.67 2.27
C ARG A 11 -40.55 20.03 3.75
N PHE A 12 -41.06 19.08 4.54
CA PHE A 12 -41.48 19.32 5.94
C PHE A 12 -40.36 19.88 6.84
N ASP A 13 -39.17 19.30 6.77
CA ASP A 13 -37.97 19.73 7.50
C ASP A 13 -37.47 21.12 7.05
N VAL A 14 -37.57 21.44 5.76
CA VAL A 14 -37.27 22.78 5.20
C VAL A 14 -38.31 23.79 5.68
N LYS A 15 -39.60 23.45 5.71
CA LYS A 15 -40.68 24.29 6.25
C LYS A 15 -40.48 24.64 7.72
N MET A 16 -39.98 23.70 8.53
CA MET A 16 -39.66 23.97 9.93
C MET A 16 -38.53 24.99 10.12
N LYS A 17 -37.70 25.21 9.09
CA LYS A 17 -36.53 26.09 9.10
C LYS A 17 -36.58 27.16 8.00
N LEU A 18 -37.79 27.48 7.53
CA LEU A 18 -38.04 28.27 6.32
C LEU A 18 -37.47 29.70 6.42
N GLU A 19 -37.55 30.33 7.59
CA GLU A 19 -36.95 31.65 7.86
C GLU A 19 -35.45 31.68 7.53
N ILE A 20 -34.70 30.66 7.99
CA ILE A 20 -33.25 30.57 7.80
C ILE A 20 -32.93 30.19 6.35
N VAL A 21 -33.72 29.30 5.76
CA VAL A 21 -33.56 28.91 4.35
C VAL A 21 -33.76 30.11 3.42
N HIS A 22 -34.72 31.00 3.70
CA HIS A 22 -34.89 32.25 2.95
C HIS A 22 -33.75 33.25 3.20
N GLU A 23 -33.32 33.40 4.45
CA GLU A 23 -32.21 34.30 4.81
C GLU A 23 -30.93 33.95 4.02
N PHE A 24 -30.59 32.66 3.92
CA PHE A 24 -29.36 32.19 3.28
C PHE A 24 -29.52 31.72 1.82
N GLY A 25 -30.74 31.54 1.31
CA GLY A 25 -31.02 30.95 -0.02
C GLY A 25 -31.57 31.90 -1.08
N ASN A 26 -32.17 33.04 -0.71
CA ASN A 26 -33.02 33.83 -1.60
C ASN A 26 -32.33 35.11 -2.10
N ASP A 27 -31.46 35.01 -3.11
CA ASP A 27 -30.67 36.11 -3.73
C ASP A 27 -29.70 36.87 -2.78
N ASN A 28 -29.69 36.57 -1.49
CA ASN A 28 -28.78 37.12 -0.49
C ASN A 28 -27.39 36.46 -0.52
N ARG A 29 -26.76 36.46 -1.69
CA ARG A 29 -25.39 35.95 -1.87
C ARG A 29 -24.39 36.71 -0.99
N GLU A 30 -24.66 37.98 -0.69
CA GLU A 30 -23.79 38.86 0.11
C GLU A 30 -23.51 38.34 1.52
N ILE A 31 -24.48 37.66 2.16
CA ILE A 31 -24.28 37.06 3.50
C ILE A 31 -23.17 35.99 3.45
N TRP A 32 -23.07 35.25 2.35
CA TRP A 32 -22.03 34.24 2.16
C TRP A 32 -20.64 34.85 1.90
N ASN A 33 -20.59 36.10 1.43
CA ASN A 33 -19.32 36.82 1.25
C ASN A 33 -18.80 37.37 2.60
N HIS A 34 -19.69 37.58 3.58
CA HIS A 34 -19.39 38.19 4.88
C HIS A 34 -19.97 37.38 6.05
N LEU A 35 -19.53 36.13 6.20
CA LEU A 35 -20.01 35.25 7.26
C LEU A 35 -19.46 35.65 8.65
N SER A 36 -20.35 35.89 9.61
CA SER A 36 -19.98 36.01 11.02
C SER A 36 -19.88 34.63 11.68
N LYS A 37 -19.23 34.54 12.86
CA LYS A 37 -19.18 33.30 13.64
C LYS A 37 -20.57 32.75 13.99
N ARG A 38 -21.56 33.63 14.16
CA ARG A 38 -22.95 33.25 14.42
C ARG A 38 -23.57 32.60 13.18
N ASP A 39 -23.29 33.15 12.00
CA ASP A 39 -23.83 32.64 10.73
C ASP A 39 -23.25 31.28 10.39
N VAL A 40 -21.94 31.08 10.61
CA VAL A 40 -21.29 29.77 10.44
C VAL A 40 -21.96 28.71 11.31
N LYS A 41 -22.20 29.01 12.59
CA LYS A 41 -22.86 28.06 13.50
C LYS A 41 -24.29 27.73 13.06
N ARG A 42 -25.06 28.72 12.63
CA ARG A 42 -26.43 28.50 12.09
C ARG A 42 -26.39 27.66 10.81
N ILE A 43 -25.40 27.86 9.95
CA ILE A 43 -25.21 27.05 8.74
C ILE A 43 -24.92 25.59 9.12
N GLU A 44 -24.03 25.34 10.08
CA GLU A 44 -23.65 23.99 10.52
C GLU A 44 -24.80 23.25 11.21
N ASP A 45 -25.50 23.92 12.14
CA ASP A 45 -26.52 23.30 12.98
C ASP A 45 -27.87 23.16 12.25
N GLU A 46 -28.25 24.12 11.42
CA GLU A 46 -29.62 24.24 10.90
C GLU A 46 -29.74 24.03 9.38
N LEU A 47 -28.76 24.48 8.59
CA LEU A 47 -28.83 24.39 7.12
C LEU A 47 -28.14 23.14 6.57
N ALA A 48 -26.99 22.74 7.12
CA ALA A 48 -26.23 21.58 6.65
C ALA A 48 -27.04 20.26 6.69
N PRO A 49 -27.87 20.00 7.72
CA PRO A 49 -28.72 18.80 7.75
C PRO A 49 -29.79 18.78 6.65
N LEU A 50 -30.19 19.95 6.13
CA LEU A 50 -31.23 20.06 5.11
C LEU A 50 -30.71 19.76 3.70
N VAL A 51 -29.40 19.88 3.48
CA VAL A 51 -28.78 19.61 2.18
C VAL A 51 -28.68 18.10 1.99
N LYS A 52 -29.46 17.57 1.05
CA LYS A 52 -29.38 16.16 0.65
C LYS A 52 -28.22 15.95 -0.33
N PRO A 53 -27.55 14.79 -0.28
CA PRO A 53 -26.53 14.46 -1.27
C PRO A 53 -27.14 14.45 -2.69
N GLN A 54 -26.35 14.88 -3.68
CA GLN A 54 -26.79 14.87 -5.07
C GLN A 54 -27.04 13.44 -5.56
N ASN A 55 -28.02 13.26 -6.44
CA ASN A 55 -28.34 11.95 -7.01
C ASN A 55 -27.13 11.37 -7.77
N GLY A 56 -26.69 10.17 -7.39
CA GLY A 56 -25.55 9.48 -7.98
C GLY A 56 -24.21 9.66 -7.23
N ASP A 57 -24.19 10.43 -6.14
CA ASP A 57 -23.02 10.57 -5.28
C ASP A 57 -22.87 9.34 -4.37
N THR A 58 -21.70 8.72 -4.38
CA THR A 58 -21.44 7.52 -3.55
C THR A 58 -20.93 7.92 -2.17
N ASP A 59 -21.20 7.10 -1.16
CA ASP A 59 -20.70 7.32 0.21
C ASP A 59 -19.17 7.43 0.25
N LEU A 60 -18.50 6.64 -0.58
CA LEU A 60 -17.04 6.68 -0.73
C LEU A 60 -16.55 7.99 -1.35
N ALA A 61 -17.26 8.56 -2.33
CA ALA A 61 -16.93 9.86 -2.89
C ALA A 61 -17.02 10.95 -1.80
N ARG A 62 -18.11 10.98 -1.04
CA ARG A 62 -18.31 11.92 0.07
C ARG A 62 -17.25 11.77 1.16
N TYR A 63 -16.89 10.54 1.50
CA TYR A 63 -15.79 10.27 2.43
C TYR A 63 -14.46 10.81 1.92
N TYR A 64 -14.18 10.63 0.62
CA TYR A 64 -12.98 11.15 -0.02
C TYR A 64 -12.94 12.69 0.00
N ASP A 65 -14.05 13.36 -0.29
CA ASP A 65 -14.13 14.83 -0.18
C ASP A 65 -13.93 15.31 1.24
N LYS A 66 -14.59 14.70 2.23
CA LYS A 66 -14.40 15.02 3.65
C LYS A 66 -12.92 14.94 4.01
N LEU A 67 -12.25 13.91 3.54
CA LEU A 67 -10.84 13.67 3.83
C LEU A 67 -9.93 14.73 3.23
N LEU A 68 -10.13 15.10 1.95
CA LEU A 68 -9.37 16.17 1.31
C LEU A 68 -9.72 17.55 1.86
N PHE A 69 -10.98 17.85 2.17
CA PHE A 69 -11.35 19.09 2.83
C PHE A 69 -10.73 19.21 4.21
N THR A 70 -10.64 18.12 4.98
CA THR A 70 -9.92 18.10 6.25
C THR A 70 -8.45 18.51 6.04
N LEU A 71 -7.78 17.97 5.03
CA LEU A 71 -6.40 18.33 4.70
C LEU A 71 -6.27 19.80 4.25
N ILE A 72 -7.20 20.28 3.42
CA ILE A 72 -7.24 21.67 2.94
C ILE A 72 -7.44 22.64 4.10
N THR A 73 -8.45 22.44 4.95
CA THR A 73 -8.74 23.30 6.11
C THR A 73 -7.55 23.34 7.05
N LYS A 74 -6.96 22.17 7.36
CA LYS A 74 -5.82 22.12 8.27
C LYS A 74 -4.57 22.79 7.71
N ARG A 75 -4.38 22.74 6.39
CA ARG A 75 -3.32 23.47 5.72
C ARG A 75 -3.51 24.98 5.74
N LEU A 76 -4.75 25.44 5.80
CA LEU A 76 -5.08 26.86 5.97
C LEU A 76 -4.93 27.33 7.42
N GLU A 77 -5.26 26.47 8.39
CA GLU A 77 -5.17 26.76 9.83
C GLU A 77 -3.73 26.75 10.36
N THR A 78 -2.88 25.85 9.85
CA THR A 78 -1.48 25.71 10.27
C THR A 78 -0.54 25.99 9.09
N PRO A 79 0.25 27.08 9.11
CA PRO A 79 1.25 27.34 8.08
C PRO A 79 2.26 26.20 8.01
N ASN A 80 2.63 25.81 6.78
CA ASN A 80 3.55 24.71 6.44
C ASN A 80 4.80 24.66 7.35
N SER A 81 4.75 23.81 8.36
CA SER A 81 5.93 23.34 9.10
C SER A 81 6.04 21.83 8.90
N GLU A 82 7.23 21.25 9.14
CA GLU A 82 7.43 19.79 9.17
C GLU A 82 6.38 19.06 10.04
N ALA A 83 5.81 19.75 11.03
CA ALA A 83 4.71 19.25 11.85
C ALA A 83 3.42 18.95 11.05
N PHE A 84 3.16 19.57 9.89
CA PHE A 84 1.99 19.28 9.06
C PHE A 84 2.04 17.85 8.51
N ILE A 85 3.16 17.46 7.91
CA ILE A 85 3.31 16.11 7.34
C ILE A 85 3.14 15.08 8.45
N ASN A 86 3.82 15.27 9.59
CA ASN A 86 3.75 14.35 10.73
C ASN A 86 2.36 14.28 11.38
N SER A 87 1.66 15.42 11.52
CA SER A 87 0.34 15.46 12.18
C SER A 87 -0.80 14.95 11.29
N PHE A 88 -0.64 15.00 9.97
CA PHE A 88 -1.68 14.61 9.01
C PHE A 88 -1.34 13.34 8.23
N MET A 89 -0.40 12.54 8.74
CA MET A 89 -0.02 11.27 8.14
C MET A 89 -1.20 10.35 7.91
N ILE A 90 -2.10 10.22 8.89
CA ILE A 90 -3.25 9.31 8.80
C ILE A 90 -4.16 9.65 7.61
N PRO A 91 -4.66 10.89 7.45
CA PRO A 91 -5.43 11.24 6.26
C PRO A 91 -4.62 11.11 4.96
N ILE A 92 -3.34 11.49 4.94
CA ILE A 92 -2.50 11.35 3.75
C ILE A 92 -2.38 9.87 3.32
N THR A 93 -2.08 8.96 4.24
CA THR A 93 -2.00 7.52 4.00
C THR A 93 -3.30 6.97 3.42
N LYS A 94 -4.45 7.48 3.89
CA LYS A 94 -5.75 7.10 3.34
C LYS A 94 -5.93 7.57 1.89
N VAL A 95 -5.55 8.81 1.54
CA VAL A 95 -5.56 9.29 0.13
C VAL A 95 -4.66 8.44 -0.75
N VAL A 96 -3.45 8.15 -0.26
CA VAL A 96 -2.47 7.29 -0.94
C VAL A 96 -3.06 5.90 -1.17
N GLY A 97 -3.67 5.30 -0.14
CA GLY A 97 -4.34 3.99 -0.23
C GLY A 97 -5.47 3.98 -1.26
N THR A 98 -6.33 5.00 -1.28
CA THR A 98 -7.38 5.17 -2.30
C THR A 98 -6.77 5.23 -3.71
N SER A 99 -5.67 5.97 -3.86
CA SER A 99 -4.97 6.11 -5.15
C SER A 99 -4.37 4.80 -5.64
N LYS A 100 -3.73 4.03 -4.74
CA LYS A 100 -3.21 2.67 -5.04
C LYS A 100 -4.33 1.73 -5.50
N LYS A 101 -5.45 1.70 -4.78
CA LYS A 101 -6.62 0.88 -5.14
C LYS A 101 -7.18 1.23 -6.52
N LEU A 102 -7.22 2.52 -6.86
CA LEU A 102 -7.64 2.95 -8.19
C LEU A 102 -6.66 2.55 -9.29
N LEU A 103 -5.34 2.60 -9.05
CA LEU A 103 -4.35 2.15 -10.04
C LEU A 103 -4.43 0.65 -10.36
N MET A 104 -4.92 -0.17 -9.43
CA MET A 104 -5.22 -1.58 -9.70
C MET A 104 -6.41 -1.77 -10.66
N LYS A 105 -7.22 -0.73 -10.87
CA LYS A 105 -8.39 -0.71 -11.76
C LYS A 105 -8.11 -0.01 -13.10
N THR A 106 -6.85 0.02 -13.54
CA THR A 106 -6.41 0.61 -14.83
C THR A 106 -7.04 -0.03 -16.08
N THR A 107 -7.65 -1.21 -15.95
CA THR A 107 -8.49 -1.81 -17.00
C THR A 107 -9.71 -0.96 -17.35
N ILE A 108 -10.18 -0.09 -16.45
CA ILE A 108 -11.33 0.80 -16.67
C ILE A 108 -10.86 2.05 -17.43
N PRO A 109 -11.45 2.39 -18.61
CA PRO A 109 -11.01 3.53 -19.43
C PRO A 109 -11.04 4.89 -18.69
N ALA A 110 -12.04 5.12 -17.85
CA ALA A 110 -12.17 6.34 -17.06
C ALA A 110 -11.00 6.51 -16.07
N VAL A 111 -10.56 5.42 -15.44
CA VAL A 111 -9.42 5.42 -14.51
C VAL A 111 -8.12 5.62 -15.27
N LYS A 112 -7.93 4.90 -16.38
CA LYS A 112 -6.74 5.03 -17.25
C LYS A 112 -6.55 6.45 -17.78
N SER A 113 -7.64 7.11 -18.18
CA SER A 113 -7.58 8.50 -18.70
C SER A 113 -7.05 9.51 -17.68
N LYS A 114 -7.26 9.27 -16.38
CA LYS A 114 -6.82 10.15 -15.29
C LYS A 114 -5.64 9.56 -14.50
N GLU A 115 -4.97 8.54 -15.02
CA GLU A 115 -3.89 7.81 -14.33
C GLU A 115 -2.78 8.75 -13.80
N ALA A 116 -2.36 9.72 -14.61
CA ALA A 116 -1.35 10.70 -14.22
C ALA A 116 -1.74 11.48 -12.96
N LEU A 117 -3.03 11.80 -12.80
CA LEU A 117 -3.55 12.54 -11.64
C LEU A 117 -3.68 11.64 -10.41
N ILE A 118 -3.99 10.35 -10.59
CA ILE A 118 -4.06 9.35 -9.52
C ILE A 118 -2.66 9.03 -8.98
N LYS A 119 -1.61 9.19 -9.78
CA LYS A 119 -0.23 8.97 -9.33
C LYS A 119 0.33 10.09 -8.45
N LEU A 120 -0.14 11.33 -8.62
CA LEU A 120 0.40 12.50 -7.89
C LEU A 120 0.47 12.32 -6.35
N PRO A 121 -0.56 11.79 -5.66
CA PRO A 121 -0.51 11.64 -4.21
C PRO A 121 0.49 10.59 -3.71
N LEU A 122 1.03 9.74 -4.59
CA LEU A 122 2.05 8.75 -4.24
C LEU A 122 3.43 9.40 -4.06
N GLU A 123 3.65 10.54 -4.72
CA GLU A 123 4.92 11.25 -4.69
C GLU A 123 5.01 12.14 -3.46
N GLU A 124 6.16 12.11 -2.77
CA GLU A 124 6.37 12.91 -1.55
C GLU A 124 6.36 14.42 -1.86
N ASP A 125 6.87 14.81 -3.02
CA ASP A 125 6.97 16.21 -3.46
C ASP A 125 5.61 16.87 -3.70
N PHE A 126 4.58 16.07 -4.02
CA PHE A 126 3.21 16.56 -4.14
C PHE A 126 2.72 17.17 -2.82
N TRP A 127 3.08 16.56 -1.69
CA TRP A 127 2.65 17.00 -0.36
C TRP A 127 3.50 18.16 0.17
N LYS A 128 4.73 18.32 -0.32
CA LYS A 128 5.61 19.47 -0.04
C LYS A 128 5.19 20.74 -0.77
N THR A 129 4.49 20.61 -1.90
CA THR A 129 4.04 21.75 -2.72
C THR A 129 3.17 22.69 -1.90
N GLU A 130 3.49 23.99 -1.86
CA GLU A 130 2.73 24.97 -1.08
C GLU A 130 1.32 25.28 -1.66
N GLY A 131 0.39 25.65 -0.77
CA GLY A 131 -0.98 26.02 -1.14
C GLY A 131 -2.00 24.87 -1.17
N ILE A 132 -3.22 25.17 -1.63
CA ILE A 132 -4.37 24.25 -1.59
C ILE A 132 -4.85 23.80 -2.98
N VAL A 133 -4.36 24.45 -4.05
CA VAL A 133 -4.87 24.27 -5.42
C VAL A 133 -4.64 22.84 -5.92
N HIS A 134 -3.51 22.23 -5.60
CA HIS A 134 -3.20 20.86 -6.00
C HIS A 134 -4.12 19.83 -5.30
N LEU A 135 -4.45 20.04 -4.02
CA LEU A 135 -5.41 19.21 -3.28
C LEU A 135 -6.82 19.32 -3.87
N GLU A 136 -7.25 20.52 -4.24
CA GLU A 136 -8.57 20.73 -4.86
C GLU A 136 -8.63 20.12 -6.27
N LYS A 137 -7.54 20.22 -7.05
CA LYS A 137 -7.44 19.56 -8.36
C LYS A 137 -7.52 18.04 -8.20
N LEU A 138 -6.85 17.49 -7.20
CA LEU A 138 -6.92 16.07 -6.87
C LEU A 138 -8.34 15.65 -6.51
N ARG A 139 -9.00 16.40 -5.61
CA ARG A 139 -10.37 16.15 -5.17
C ARG A 139 -11.33 16.04 -6.35
N LYS A 140 -11.38 17.06 -7.20
CA LYS A 140 -12.27 17.08 -8.37
C LYS A 140 -11.93 15.96 -9.37
N GLY A 141 -10.65 15.67 -9.57
CA GLY A 141 -10.19 14.68 -10.56
C GLY A 141 -10.52 13.25 -10.16
N VAL A 142 -10.30 12.89 -8.89
CA VAL A 142 -10.40 11.52 -8.38
C VAL A 142 -11.79 11.17 -7.86
N ARG A 143 -12.57 12.14 -7.36
CA ARG A 143 -13.89 11.91 -6.73
C ARG A 143 -14.78 10.94 -7.51
N GLU A 144 -14.97 11.18 -8.81
CA GLU A 144 -15.85 10.37 -9.66
C GLU A 144 -15.33 8.95 -9.90
N LEU A 145 -14.04 8.72 -9.69
CA LEU A 145 -13.40 7.42 -9.89
C LEU A 145 -13.47 6.54 -8.66
N VAL A 146 -13.63 7.11 -7.47
CA VAL A 146 -13.67 6.37 -6.20
C VAL A 146 -14.77 5.30 -6.20
N LYS A 147 -15.85 5.49 -6.96
CA LYS A 147 -16.93 4.50 -7.14
C LYS A 147 -16.49 3.17 -7.74
N TYR A 148 -15.33 3.12 -8.39
CA TYR A 148 -14.77 1.89 -8.99
C TYR A 148 -13.90 1.08 -8.02
N ILE A 149 -13.70 1.58 -6.80
CA ILE A 149 -13.03 0.83 -5.74
C ILE A 149 -14.02 -0.20 -5.24
N ASP A 150 -13.63 -1.49 -5.28
CA ASP A 150 -14.47 -2.55 -4.75
C ASP A 150 -14.71 -2.27 -3.25
N PRO A 151 -15.95 -2.44 -2.76
CA PRO A 151 -16.19 -2.50 -1.33
C PRO A 151 -15.27 -3.59 -0.75
N GLU A 152 -14.48 -3.27 0.26
CA GLU A 152 -13.85 -4.34 1.03
C GLU A 152 -14.96 -5.18 1.64
N ASP A 153 -14.93 -6.47 1.36
CA ASP A 153 -15.81 -7.46 1.98
C ASP A 153 -15.42 -7.54 3.46
N GLN A 154 -15.89 -6.57 4.25
CA GLN A 154 -15.71 -6.58 5.69
C GLN A 154 -16.56 -7.73 6.20
N ARG A 155 -15.92 -8.82 6.64
CA ARG A 155 -16.61 -9.85 7.42
C ARG A 155 -17.35 -9.13 8.54
N TYR A 156 -18.69 -9.15 8.50
CA TYR A 156 -19.53 -8.69 9.59
C TYR A 156 -19.21 -9.57 10.80
N VAL A 157 -18.29 -9.11 11.64
CA VAL A 157 -18.04 -9.72 12.93
C VAL A 157 -18.99 -9.02 13.91
N THR A 158 -20.17 -9.60 14.12
CA THR A 158 -21.00 -9.24 15.26
C THR A 158 -20.33 -9.82 16.50
N THR A 159 -19.50 -9.03 17.16
CA THR A 159 -19.08 -9.31 18.53
C THR A 159 -20.08 -8.67 19.47
N ASP A 160 -20.89 -9.50 20.11
CA ASP A 160 -21.65 -9.16 21.30
C ASP A 160 -20.71 -9.26 22.51
N PHE A 161 -20.06 -8.16 22.85
CA PHE A 161 -19.30 -8.05 24.10
C PHE A 161 -20.25 -7.53 25.17
N ALA A 162 -20.60 -8.38 26.14
CA ALA A 162 -21.01 -7.89 27.45
C ALA A 162 -19.76 -7.29 28.09
N ASP A 163 -19.68 -5.96 28.15
CA ASP A 163 -18.56 -5.26 28.76
C ASP A 163 -18.43 -5.67 30.24
N TYR A 164 -17.45 -6.50 30.55
CA TYR A 164 -17.00 -6.75 31.91
C TYR A 164 -15.67 -6.02 32.10
N ILE A 165 -15.71 -4.95 32.91
CA ILE A 165 -14.49 -4.27 33.33
C ILE A 165 -13.77 -5.20 34.31
N ILE A 166 -12.67 -5.80 33.87
CA ILE A 166 -11.80 -6.59 34.74
C ILE A 166 -10.83 -5.62 35.42
N GLU A 167 -11.19 -5.16 36.63
CA GLU A 167 -10.47 -4.09 37.34
C GLU A 167 -8.98 -4.37 37.54
N ASP A 168 -8.58 -5.63 37.67
CA ASP A 168 -7.20 -6.07 37.84
C ASP A 168 -6.33 -5.94 36.57
N LYS A 169 -6.95 -5.74 35.40
CA LYS A 169 -6.28 -5.56 34.10
C LYS A 169 -6.37 -4.14 33.56
N ILE A 170 -6.93 -3.20 34.33
CA ILE A 170 -6.94 -1.78 33.97
C ILE A 170 -5.50 -1.26 34.04
N LYS A 171 -4.87 -1.07 32.88
CA LYS A 171 -3.63 -0.31 32.77
C LYS A 171 -3.96 1.18 32.68
N THR A 172 -3.70 1.91 33.77
CA THR A 172 -3.82 3.37 33.79
C THR A 172 -2.67 3.99 33.01
N ASN A 173 -2.85 4.17 31.70
CA ASN A 173 -1.89 4.91 30.90
C ASN A 173 -2.08 6.41 31.19
N LYS A 174 -1.05 7.07 31.75
CA LYS A 174 -1.04 8.53 31.84
C LYS A 174 -1.10 9.09 30.41
N PHE A 175 -1.95 10.09 30.20
CA PHE A 175 -2.20 10.73 28.89
C PHE A 175 -0.98 11.44 28.27
N SER A 176 0.24 11.25 28.78
CA SER A 176 1.46 11.88 28.26
C SER A 176 2.57 10.91 27.81
N ASP A 177 2.50 9.62 28.16
CA ASP A 177 3.63 8.69 27.94
C ASP A 177 3.29 7.56 26.96
N THR A 178 2.31 7.78 26.07
CA THR A 178 2.39 7.07 24.80
C THR A 178 3.38 7.85 23.94
N GLU A 179 4.61 7.33 23.83
CA GLU A 179 5.33 7.46 22.57
C GLU A 179 4.27 7.28 21.49
N THR A 180 4.03 8.34 20.72
CA THR A 180 3.10 8.28 19.60
C THR A 180 3.50 7.04 18.84
N PRO A 181 2.62 6.02 18.67
CA PRO A 181 3.02 4.82 17.94
C PRO A 181 3.61 5.35 16.63
N GLY A 182 4.91 5.14 16.44
CA GLY A 182 5.64 5.75 15.34
C GLY A 182 4.97 5.28 14.07
N TYR A 183 4.09 6.11 13.53
CA TYR A 183 3.38 5.79 12.31
C TYR A 183 4.43 5.88 11.22
N THR A 184 4.83 4.72 10.72
CA THR A 184 5.72 4.58 9.57
C THR A 184 5.15 5.44 8.44
N SER A 185 5.95 6.38 7.94
CA SER A 185 5.55 7.24 6.82
C SER A 185 5.11 6.35 5.65
N PRO A 186 3.97 6.62 4.98
CA PRO A 186 3.55 5.91 3.78
C PRO A 186 4.49 6.17 2.60
N PHE A 187 5.43 7.13 2.74
CA PHE A 187 6.43 7.53 1.75
C PHE A 187 7.84 7.01 2.06
N GLN A 188 8.04 6.38 3.22
CA GLN A 188 9.29 5.69 3.54
C GLN A 188 9.00 4.21 3.69
N ASN A 189 8.91 3.52 2.56
CA ASN A 189 9.34 2.13 2.54
C ASN A 189 10.84 2.23 2.26
N ASN A 190 11.67 2.24 3.30
CA ASN A 190 13.12 2.12 3.14
C ASN A 190 13.45 0.87 2.31
N VAL A 191 12.62 -0.18 2.47
CA VAL A 191 12.59 -1.36 1.60
C VAL A 191 12.41 -1.00 0.12
N HIS A 192 11.43 -0.18 -0.25
CA HIS A 192 11.17 0.16 -1.66
C HIS A 192 12.28 1.04 -2.27
N ARG A 193 12.85 1.97 -1.49
CA ARG A 193 14.01 2.75 -1.93
C ARG A 193 15.23 1.84 -2.15
N LEU A 194 15.45 0.89 -1.24
CA LEU A 194 16.50 -0.11 -1.38
C LEU A 194 16.27 -1.01 -2.61
N GLU A 195 15.03 -1.46 -2.86
CA GLU A 195 14.68 -2.22 -4.07
C GLU A 195 15.02 -1.45 -5.34
N GLN A 196 14.66 -0.17 -5.40
CA GLN A 196 14.94 0.68 -6.54
C GLN A 196 16.45 0.83 -6.75
N LEU A 197 17.22 1.12 -5.70
CA LEU A 197 18.66 1.24 -5.78
C LEU A 197 19.34 -0.06 -6.22
N ILE A 198 18.88 -1.21 -5.73
CA ILE A 198 19.41 -2.51 -6.17
C ILE A 198 19.11 -2.75 -7.64
N ARG A 199 17.89 -2.43 -8.12
CA ARG A 199 17.53 -2.55 -9.55
C ARG A 199 18.35 -1.62 -10.43
N GLU A 200 18.57 -0.37 -10.02
CA GLU A 200 19.42 0.59 -10.74
C GLU A 200 20.89 0.12 -10.83
N ASN A 201 21.34 -0.64 -9.84
CA ASN A 201 22.70 -1.18 -9.75
C ASN A 201 22.80 -2.66 -10.15
N GLU A 202 21.86 -3.21 -10.93
CA GLU A 202 21.83 -4.62 -11.34
C GLU A 202 23.16 -5.12 -11.95
N ASN A 203 23.85 -4.25 -12.69
CA ASN A 203 25.12 -4.56 -13.36
C ASN A 203 26.35 -4.48 -12.44
N HIS A 204 26.17 -4.22 -11.14
CA HIS A 204 27.28 -4.18 -10.18
C HIS A 204 27.89 -5.57 -10.02
N ILE A 205 29.23 -5.65 -9.99
CA ILE A 205 29.97 -6.92 -9.96
C ILE A 205 29.55 -7.78 -8.77
N THR A 206 29.49 -7.20 -7.56
CA THR A 206 29.07 -7.91 -6.35
C THR A 206 27.64 -8.45 -6.46
N ILE A 207 26.70 -7.69 -7.04
CA ILE A 207 25.30 -8.13 -7.23
C ILE A 207 25.25 -9.31 -8.20
N SER A 208 25.99 -9.23 -9.31
CA SER A 208 26.09 -10.35 -10.26
C SER A 208 26.67 -11.61 -9.61
N ARG A 209 27.71 -11.47 -8.77
CA ARG A 209 28.29 -12.59 -8.02
C ARG A 209 27.31 -13.22 -7.03
N ILE A 210 26.52 -12.41 -6.31
CA ILE A 210 25.44 -12.89 -5.44
C ILE A 210 24.47 -13.77 -6.24
N ARG A 211 24.01 -13.28 -7.39
CA ARG A 211 23.06 -14.02 -8.24
C ARG A 211 23.65 -15.30 -8.84
N LYS A 212 24.97 -15.37 -9.03
CA LYS A 212 25.68 -16.57 -9.47
C LYS A 212 25.96 -17.56 -8.33
N GLY A 213 25.72 -17.18 -7.08
CA GLY A 213 26.08 -17.97 -5.91
C GLY A 213 27.59 -18.20 -5.83
N GLU A 214 28.37 -17.18 -6.20
CA GLU A 214 29.81 -17.14 -6.01
C GLU A 214 30.13 -16.69 -4.57
N ALA A 215 31.25 -17.14 -4.01
CA ALA A 215 31.67 -16.70 -2.67
C ALA A 215 32.05 -15.21 -2.69
N ILE A 216 31.49 -14.44 -1.76
CA ILE A 216 31.72 -13.00 -1.63
C ILE A 216 32.54 -12.72 -0.39
N THR A 217 33.52 -11.84 -0.52
CA THR A 217 34.34 -11.43 0.63
C THR A 217 33.58 -10.41 1.48
N LYS A 218 33.83 -10.41 2.80
CA LYS A 218 33.21 -9.44 3.72
C LYS A 218 33.45 -7.97 3.30
N LEU A 219 34.62 -7.69 2.72
CA LEU A 219 34.97 -6.36 2.22
C LEU A 219 34.14 -5.95 1.00
N GLU A 220 33.88 -6.87 0.07
CA GLU A 220 33.02 -6.61 -1.09
C GLU A 220 31.56 -6.36 -0.69
N LEU A 221 31.07 -7.10 0.31
CA LEU A 221 29.73 -6.89 0.86
C LEU A 221 29.62 -5.54 1.58
N GLN A 222 30.60 -5.20 2.42
CA GLN A 222 30.64 -3.90 3.11
C GLN A 222 30.73 -2.72 2.15
N ALA A 223 31.49 -2.85 1.06
CA ALA A 223 31.56 -1.82 0.03
C ALA A 223 30.20 -1.62 -0.68
N LEU A 224 29.48 -2.71 -0.95
CA LEU A 224 28.14 -2.66 -1.53
C LEU A 224 27.12 -2.05 -0.55
N GLU A 225 27.15 -2.45 0.72
CA GLU A 225 26.32 -1.85 1.77
C GLU A 225 26.58 -0.35 1.87
N ALA A 226 27.84 0.07 1.96
CA ALA A 226 28.21 1.49 2.05
C ALA A 226 27.73 2.30 0.84
N MET A 227 27.75 1.72 -0.36
CA MET A 227 27.23 2.34 -1.58
C MET A 227 25.71 2.52 -1.52
N LEU A 228 24.97 1.46 -1.15
CA LEU A 228 23.50 1.47 -1.14
C LEU A 228 22.93 2.35 -0.01
N PHE A 229 23.57 2.37 1.15
CA PHE A 229 23.09 3.13 2.32
C PHE A 229 23.55 4.60 2.36
N LYS A 230 24.44 5.02 1.44
CA LYS A 230 24.92 6.41 1.35
C LYS A 230 23.80 7.45 1.16
N GLY A 231 22.65 7.04 0.63
CA GLY A 231 21.48 7.89 0.37
C GLY A 231 20.58 8.18 1.57
N GLY A 232 21.00 7.85 2.80
CA GLY A 232 20.21 8.07 4.02
C GLY A 232 19.17 6.99 4.30
N ILE A 233 19.38 5.78 3.75
CA ILE A 233 18.61 4.59 4.12
C ILE A 233 19.26 3.99 5.37
N ASP A 234 18.48 3.83 6.43
CA ASP A 234 18.96 3.22 7.67
C ASP A 234 18.68 1.71 7.67
N LYS A 235 19.70 0.90 7.95
CA LYS A 235 19.60 -0.56 8.04
C LYS A 235 18.68 -0.97 9.18
N GLU A 236 18.71 -0.26 10.30
CA GLU A 236 17.88 -0.53 11.47
C GLU A 236 16.40 -0.26 11.16
N ALA A 237 16.12 0.78 10.35
CA ALA A 237 14.77 1.06 9.87
C ALA A 237 14.25 -0.04 8.94
N ILE A 238 15.10 -0.60 8.07
CA ILE A 238 14.74 -1.73 7.21
C ILE A 238 14.43 -2.99 8.03
N GLU A 239 15.24 -3.31 9.04
CA GLU A 239 14.98 -4.46 9.91
C GLU A 239 13.65 -4.31 10.66
N LYS A 240 13.33 -3.10 11.10
CA LYS A 240 12.04 -2.78 11.73
C LYS A 240 10.87 -2.92 10.75
N GLU A 241 11.04 -2.52 9.48
CA GLU A 241 10.04 -2.67 8.43
C GLU A 241 9.82 -4.14 8.02
N LEU A 242 10.89 -4.93 7.95
CA LEU A 242 10.83 -6.36 7.59
C LEU A 242 10.40 -7.26 8.76
N GLY A 243 10.54 -6.78 10.00
CA GLY A 243 10.28 -7.58 11.22
C GLY A 243 11.25 -8.75 11.40
N ALA A 244 12.38 -8.74 10.69
CA ALA A 244 13.38 -9.79 10.66
C ALA A 244 14.78 -9.19 10.47
N GLN A 245 15.81 -9.96 10.84
CA GLN A 245 17.20 -9.56 10.64
C GLN A 245 17.50 -9.37 9.15
N PHE A 246 18.15 -8.26 8.80
CA PHE A 246 18.41 -7.90 7.42
C PHE A 246 19.75 -8.46 6.95
N SER A 247 19.69 -9.29 5.90
CA SER A 247 20.85 -9.74 5.14
C SER A 247 20.72 -9.23 3.71
N LEU A 248 21.68 -8.40 3.27
CA LEU A 248 21.68 -7.81 1.93
C LEU A 248 21.71 -8.89 0.83
N GLU A 249 22.45 -9.98 1.04
CA GLU A 249 22.53 -11.10 0.10
C GLU A 249 21.17 -11.77 -0.10
N THR A 250 20.51 -12.09 1.01
CA THR A 250 19.17 -12.68 1.00
C THR A 250 18.15 -11.76 0.34
N PHE A 251 18.25 -10.45 0.61
CA PHE A 251 17.36 -9.45 0.03
C PHE A 251 17.53 -9.33 -1.48
N ILE A 252 18.78 -9.27 -1.97
CA ILE A 252 19.09 -9.21 -3.40
C ILE A 252 18.58 -10.47 -4.12
N LEU A 253 18.77 -11.65 -3.53
CA LEU A 253 18.28 -12.90 -4.10
C LEU A 253 16.75 -12.97 -4.13
N ALA A 254 16.08 -12.52 -3.07
CA ALA A 254 14.62 -12.45 -3.04
C ALA A 254 14.05 -11.50 -4.11
N LEU A 255 14.75 -10.39 -4.39
CA LEU A 255 14.31 -9.36 -5.32
C LEU A 255 14.59 -9.70 -6.80
N MET A 256 15.75 -10.30 -7.08
CA MET A 256 16.28 -10.47 -8.44
C MET A 256 16.41 -11.92 -8.91
N GLY A 257 16.28 -12.86 -7.98
CA GLY A 257 16.45 -14.28 -8.20
C GLY A 257 17.87 -14.71 -8.56
N LEU A 258 18.04 -16.03 -8.63
CA LEU A 258 19.30 -16.67 -9.03
C LEU A 258 19.51 -16.55 -10.54
N SER A 259 20.77 -16.55 -10.95
CA SER A 259 21.11 -16.63 -12.38
C SER A 259 20.64 -17.96 -12.98
N GLN A 260 20.09 -17.89 -14.20
CA GLN A 260 19.61 -19.07 -14.91
C GLN A 260 20.72 -20.11 -15.10
N GLU A 261 21.93 -19.67 -15.45
CA GLU A 261 23.11 -20.53 -15.61
C GLU A 261 23.40 -21.35 -14.35
N LYS A 262 23.33 -20.73 -13.16
CA LYS A 262 23.57 -21.40 -11.88
C LYS A 262 22.49 -22.43 -11.57
N VAL A 263 21.22 -22.07 -11.81
CA VAL A 263 20.08 -22.97 -11.59
C VAL A 263 20.15 -24.16 -12.54
N ASP A 264 20.39 -23.93 -13.83
CA ASP A 264 20.53 -25.00 -14.82
C ASP A 264 21.72 -25.91 -14.52
N ALA A 265 22.86 -25.37 -14.10
CA ALA A 265 24.02 -26.16 -13.70
C ALA A 265 23.72 -27.08 -12.50
N ALA A 266 22.95 -26.62 -11.52
CA ALA A 266 22.58 -27.42 -10.35
C ALA A 266 21.64 -28.60 -10.72
N PHE A 267 20.71 -28.37 -11.65
CA PHE A 267 19.80 -29.42 -12.13
C PHE A 267 20.37 -30.25 -13.29
N ALA A 268 21.53 -29.88 -13.86
CA ALA A 268 22.13 -30.59 -14.99
C ALA A 268 22.43 -32.06 -14.66
N LYS A 269 23.01 -32.32 -13.49
CA LYS A 269 23.29 -33.69 -13.04
C LYS A 269 22.00 -34.51 -12.88
N PHE A 270 20.98 -33.95 -12.24
CA PHE A 270 19.67 -34.60 -12.08
C PHE A 270 19.03 -34.94 -13.42
N THR A 271 19.07 -34.01 -14.37
CA THR A 271 18.49 -34.20 -15.72
C THR A 271 19.24 -35.26 -16.53
N ASN A 272 20.56 -35.40 -16.32
CA ASN A 272 21.36 -36.44 -16.97
C ASN A 272 21.17 -37.82 -16.33
N ASP A 273 21.05 -37.88 -15.00
CA ASP A 273 20.94 -39.12 -14.24
C ASP A 273 19.55 -39.76 -14.36
N TYR A 274 18.51 -38.96 -14.63
CA TYR A 274 17.13 -39.43 -14.76
C TYR A 274 16.53 -39.10 -16.13
N GLN A 275 15.98 -40.11 -16.81
CA GLN A 275 15.20 -39.91 -18.05
C GLN A 275 13.81 -39.36 -17.72
N LEU A 276 13.71 -38.03 -17.61
CA LEU A 276 12.49 -37.35 -17.23
C LEU A 276 11.42 -37.39 -18.33
N ASN A 277 10.16 -37.59 -17.93
CA ASN A 277 9.02 -37.46 -18.83
C ASN A 277 8.57 -35.99 -18.99
N ALA A 278 7.66 -35.70 -19.91
CA ALA A 278 7.22 -34.34 -20.21
C ALA A 278 6.63 -33.59 -18.99
N VAL A 279 5.89 -34.29 -18.12
CA VAL A 279 5.29 -33.70 -16.91
C VAL A 279 6.38 -33.37 -15.88
N GLN A 280 7.34 -34.27 -15.70
CA GLN A 280 8.51 -34.07 -14.83
C GLN A 280 9.37 -32.89 -15.30
N ILE A 281 9.59 -32.75 -16.61
CA ILE A 281 10.33 -31.62 -17.19
C ILE A 281 9.60 -30.31 -16.89
N GLN A 282 8.29 -30.23 -17.13
CA GLN A 282 7.52 -29.01 -16.84
C GLN A 282 7.51 -28.66 -15.35
N PHE A 283 7.44 -29.66 -14.47
CA PHE A 283 7.54 -29.46 -13.03
C PHE A 283 8.90 -28.86 -12.66
N LEU A 284 9.98 -29.45 -13.19
CA LEU A 284 11.35 -28.99 -12.97
C LEU A 284 11.55 -27.56 -13.49
N ASP A 285 11.09 -27.25 -14.69
CA ASP A 285 11.15 -25.90 -15.28
C ASP A 285 10.37 -24.89 -14.44
N THR A 286 9.28 -25.33 -13.80
CA THR A 286 8.54 -24.48 -12.86
C THR A 286 9.38 -24.20 -11.61
N ILE A 287 10.05 -25.21 -11.03
CA ILE A 287 11.00 -24.99 -9.92
C ILE A 287 12.09 -24.00 -10.34
N LYS A 288 12.73 -24.24 -11.49
CA LYS A 288 13.80 -23.38 -12.02
C LYS A 288 13.32 -21.94 -12.19
N LYS A 289 12.09 -21.75 -12.69
CA LYS A 289 11.47 -20.43 -12.81
C LYS A 289 11.27 -19.75 -11.46
N PHE A 290 10.83 -20.49 -10.45
CA PHE A 290 10.70 -19.95 -9.08
C PHE A 290 12.05 -19.51 -8.52
N LEU A 291 13.10 -20.33 -8.67
CA LEU A 291 14.46 -20.01 -8.20
C LEU A 291 15.06 -18.80 -8.95
N THR A 292 14.83 -18.70 -10.25
CA THR A 292 15.33 -17.58 -11.07
C THR A 292 14.54 -16.28 -10.87
N THR A 293 13.32 -16.34 -10.34
CA THR A 293 12.49 -15.15 -10.08
C THR A 293 12.60 -14.68 -8.62
N ASN A 294 12.57 -15.61 -7.67
CA ASN A 294 12.44 -15.33 -6.24
C ASN A 294 13.69 -15.72 -5.42
N GLY A 295 14.68 -16.35 -6.05
CA GLY A 295 15.96 -16.73 -5.43
C GLY A 295 15.89 -17.95 -4.53
N ARG A 296 14.75 -18.20 -3.89
CA ARG A 296 14.51 -19.30 -2.95
C ARG A 296 13.13 -19.91 -3.14
N ILE A 297 12.98 -21.15 -2.70
CA ILE A 297 11.69 -21.84 -2.64
C ILE A 297 11.62 -22.63 -1.35
N GLU A 298 10.56 -22.42 -0.58
CA GLU A 298 10.32 -23.21 0.62
C GLU A 298 9.88 -24.63 0.22
N PRO A 299 10.47 -25.70 0.79
CA PRO A 299 10.13 -27.08 0.40
C PRO A 299 8.63 -27.40 0.43
N SER A 300 7.90 -26.82 1.40
CA SER A 300 6.44 -26.95 1.53
C SER A 300 5.66 -26.47 0.29
N LYS A 301 6.19 -25.49 -0.44
CA LYS A 301 5.55 -24.94 -1.65
C LYS A 301 5.46 -25.94 -2.80
N LEU A 302 6.27 -27.00 -2.81
CA LEU A 302 6.22 -28.04 -3.85
C LEU A 302 4.93 -28.88 -3.79
N TYR A 303 4.13 -28.72 -2.73
CA TYR A 303 2.80 -29.32 -2.57
C TYR A 303 1.63 -28.35 -2.85
N ASP A 304 1.94 -27.07 -3.06
CA ASP A 304 0.97 -26.01 -3.34
C ASP A 304 0.83 -25.73 -4.85
N SER A 305 -0.12 -24.89 -5.24
CA SER A 305 -0.16 -24.33 -6.60
C SER A 305 1.07 -23.45 -6.86
N PRO A 306 1.74 -23.55 -8.03
CA PRO A 306 1.30 -24.23 -9.26
C PRO A 306 1.71 -25.71 -9.37
N PHE A 307 2.51 -26.24 -8.44
CA PHE A 307 3.03 -27.61 -8.51
C PHE A 307 1.93 -28.68 -8.38
N LYS A 308 0.91 -28.41 -7.58
CA LYS A 308 -0.28 -29.25 -7.43
C LYS A 308 -1.10 -29.42 -8.71
N ASN A 309 -0.90 -28.55 -9.72
CA ASN A 309 -1.58 -28.68 -11.01
C ASN A 309 -1.03 -29.83 -11.85
N PHE A 310 0.21 -30.26 -11.60
CA PHE A 310 0.82 -31.41 -12.30
C PHE A 310 0.37 -32.75 -11.70
N HIS A 311 0.19 -32.81 -10.38
CA HIS A 311 -0.38 -33.98 -9.70
C HIS A 311 -0.99 -33.58 -8.35
N GLY A 312 -2.08 -34.25 -7.94
CA GLY A 312 -2.81 -33.92 -6.70
C GLY A 312 -2.02 -34.10 -5.40
N MET A 313 -0.91 -34.85 -5.46
CA MET A 313 0.05 -35.06 -4.36
C MET A 313 1.32 -34.19 -4.50
N GLY A 314 1.34 -33.22 -5.43
CA GLY A 314 2.52 -32.38 -5.67
C GLY A 314 3.71 -33.18 -6.19
N ILE A 315 4.90 -32.91 -5.65
CA ILE A 315 6.16 -33.55 -6.05
C ILE A 315 6.14 -35.09 -5.93
N ASP A 316 5.58 -35.64 -4.85
CA ASP A 316 5.54 -37.09 -4.58
C ASP A 316 4.62 -37.85 -5.56
N GLY A 317 3.76 -37.13 -6.27
CA GLY A 317 2.96 -37.69 -7.35
C GLY A 317 3.61 -37.67 -8.73
N VAL A 318 4.61 -36.80 -8.92
CA VAL A 318 5.28 -36.59 -10.21
C VAL A 318 6.62 -37.32 -10.25
N PHE A 319 7.29 -37.44 -9.11
CA PHE A 319 8.62 -38.04 -8.98
C PHE A 319 8.58 -39.26 -8.06
N THR A 320 9.53 -40.18 -8.25
CA THR A 320 9.77 -41.25 -7.28
C THR A 320 10.39 -40.69 -6.01
N GLU A 321 10.27 -41.38 -4.87
CA GLU A 321 10.84 -40.97 -3.58
C GLU A 321 12.32 -40.54 -3.71
N LYS A 322 13.15 -41.36 -4.36
CA LYS A 322 14.57 -41.04 -4.60
C LYS A 322 14.79 -39.77 -5.45
N GLN A 323 13.90 -39.51 -6.41
CA GLN A 323 13.99 -38.33 -7.26
C GLN A 323 13.51 -37.08 -6.50
N ALA A 324 12.44 -37.20 -5.71
CA ALA A 324 11.94 -36.14 -4.85
C ALA A 324 13.03 -35.73 -3.83
N ASP A 325 13.68 -36.70 -3.17
CA ASP A 325 14.79 -36.44 -2.24
C ASP A 325 15.94 -35.69 -2.91
N ALA A 326 16.32 -36.08 -4.13
CA ALA A 326 17.37 -35.40 -4.88
C ALA A 326 16.98 -33.95 -5.24
N ILE A 327 15.72 -33.70 -5.60
CA ILE A 327 15.20 -32.36 -5.87
C ILE A 327 15.18 -31.51 -4.58
N PHE A 328 14.69 -32.08 -3.47
CA PHE A 328 14.68 -31.40 -2.18
C PHE A 328 16.09 -31.00 -1.75
N LYS A 329 17.07 -31.90 -1.91
CA LYS A 329 18.46 -31.59 -1.61
C LYS A 329 18.99 -30.42 -2.43
N ILE A 330 18.72 -30.37 -3.73
CA ILE A 330 19.13 -29.25 -4.59
C ILE A 330 18.49 -27.94 -4.12
N VAL A 331 17.20 -27.97 -3.77
CA VAL A 331 16.46 -26.82 -3.24
C VAL A 331 17.01 -26.36 -1.89
N GLU A 332 17.29 -27.28 -0.98
CA GLU A 332 17.88 -26.99 0.32
C GLU A 332 19.29 -26.41 0.19
N ASP A 333 20.12 -26.94 -0.72
CA ASP A 333 21.45 -26.41 -1.00
C ASP A 333 21.34 -24.94 -1.43
N PHE A 334 20.36 -24.56 -2.26
CA PHE A 334 20.13 -23.15 -2.62
C PHE A 334 19.63 -22.30 -1.45
N ASN A 335 18.84 -22.88 -0.54
CA ASN A 335 18.35 -22.16 0.62
C ASN A 335 19.45 -21.94 1.67
N GLN A 336 20.35 -22.91 1.87
CA GLN A 336 21.42 -22.91 2.87
C GLN A 336 22.74 -22.29 2.40
N ALA A 337 22.99 -22.17 1.09
CA ALA A 337 24.28 -21.70 0.56
C ALA A 337 24.65 -20.23 0.86
N ASN A 338 23.90 -19.51 1.72
CA ASN A 338 24.26 -18.17 2.21
C ASN A 338 24.00 -18.02 3.70
#